data_AF-A0A9P6ZAI0-F1
#
_entry.id   AF-A0A9P6ZAI0-F1
#
_cell.length_a   1.000
_cell.length_b   1.000
_cell.length_c   1.000
_cell.angle_alpha   90.00
_cell.angle_beta   90.00
_cell.angle_gamma   90.00
#
_symmetry.space_group_name_H-M   'P 1'
#
loop_
_entity.id
_entity.type
_entity.pdbx_description
1 polymer ?
#
loop_
_entity_poly.entity_id
_entity_poly.type
_entity_poly.pdbx_seq_one_letter_code
_entity_poly.pdbx_strand_id
1 'polypeptide(L)'
;MMFNSLEPVMKQLTIIDTIVRLEDNELHEFITEAGVLPYYALSWVITWCSHDLDDLEQITRLFDLFLTCNPFTVIYFAAAVVLSRRQGILALDCDTSTVHSFLTKLPRDLDVDKMCEKTRELSSKYGVYDIQCKSTIALDQFSAVNRFEQDWQSMSDLNEEVERVIRILREERYDKPIEFSLAKEQHEHSLLNQLLGRKEIYTIFTLGASIGLLALWIANSNLIK
;
A
#
# COMPACT_ATOMS: atom_id res chain seq x y z
N MET A 1 -23.44 -14.89 -1.59
CA MET A 1 -24.02 -13.79 -2.40
C MET A 1 -22.96 -12.69 -2.44
N MET A 2 -22.61 -12.16 -3.61
CA MET A 2 -21.63 -11.07 -3.72
C MET A 2 -22.40 -9.75 -3.81
N PHE A 3 -22.07 -8.79 -2.96
CA PHE A 3 -22.70 -7.47 -2.99
C PHE A 3 -22.15 -6.65 -4.15
N ASN A 4 -23.03 -5.94 -4.87
CA ASN A 4 -22.66 -5.08 -6.00
C ASN A 4 -22.47 -3.61 -5.59
N SER A 5 -22.36 -3.33 -4.29
CA SER A 5 -22.20 -1.98 -3.73
C SER A 5 -21.12 -1.95 -2.65
N LEU A 6 -20.60 -0.75 -2.37
CA LEU A 6 -19.65 -0.51 -1.27
C LEU A 6 -20.32 -0.41 0.10
N GLU A 7 -21.66 -0.46 0.17
CA GLU A 7 -22.41 -0.33 1.42
C GLU A 7 -21.91 -1.24 2.56
N PRO A 8 -21.56 -2.53 2.32
CA PRO A 8 -21.03 -3.38 3.38
C PRO A 8 -19.70 -2.89 3.95
N VAL A 9 -18.83 -2.32 3.11
CA VAL A 9 -17.55 -1.75 3.55
C VAL A 9 -17.80 -0.48 4.35
N MET A 10 -18.72 0.38 3.90
CA MET A 10 -19.06 1.61 4.61
C MET A 10 -19.59 1.33 6.03
N LYS A 11 -20.40 0.27 6.20
CA LYS A 11 -20.85 -0.21 7.53
C LYS A 11 -19.69 -0.67 8.41
N GLN A 12 -18.68 -1.32 7.85
CA GLN A 12 -17.48 -1.70 8.60
C GLN A 12 -16.68 -0.47 9.04
N LEU A 13 -16.53 0.52 8.16
CA LEU A 13 -15.81 1.76 8.46
C LEU A 13 -16.45 2.52 9.63
N THR A 14 -17.78 2.56 9.73
CA THR A 14 -18.45 3.21 10.87
C THR A 14 -18.16 2.55 12.23
N ILE A 15 -17.63 1.33 12.24
CA ILE A 15 -17.19 0.68 13.49
C ILE A 15 -15.86 1.26 13.99
N ILE A 16 -15.05 1.88 13.11
CA ILE A 16 -13.82 2.59 13.51
C ILE A 16 -14.14 3.64 14.57
N ASP A 17 -15.18 4.45 14.37
CA ASP A 17 -15.62 5.46 15.34
C ASP A 17 -15.98 4.84 16.69
N THR A 18 -16.61 3.67 16.69
CA THR A 18 -16.94 2.96 17.93
C THR A 18 -15.67 2.51 18.65
N ILE A 19 -14.67 1.98 17.94
CA ILE A 19 -13.40 1.59 18.55
C ILE A 19 -12.68 2.82 19.11
N VAL A 20 -12.58 3.90 18.33
CA VAL A 20 -11.95 5.16 18.76
C VAL A 20 -12.67 5.73 19.98
N ARG A 21 -14.00 5.78 20.00
CA ARG A 21 -14.80 6.24 21.15
C ARG A 21 -14.54 5.42 22.42
N LEU A 22 -14.36 4.11 22.28
CA LEU A 22 -14.14 3.21 23.42
C LEU A 22 -12.71 3.30 23.97
N GLU A 23 -11.73 3.70 23.15
CA GLU A 23 -10.33 3.85 23.54
C GLU A 23 -9.99 5.28 23.97
N ASP A 24 -10.55 6.28 23.29
CA ASP A 24 -10.30 7.70 23.50
C ASP A 24 -11.53 8.54 23.10
N ASN A 25 -12.38 8.81 24.09
CA ASN A 25 -13.61 9.56 23.88
C ASN A 25 -13.35 11.04 23.50
N GLU A 26 -12.26 11.65 24.00
CA GLU A 26 -11.91 13.03 23.66
C GLU A 26 -11.54 13.14 22.17
N LEU A 27 -10.73 12.20 21.67
CA LEU A 27 -10.38 12.14 20.26
C LEU A 27 -11.62 11.91 19.38
N HIS A 28 -12.51 11.01 19.80
CA HIS A 28 -13.76 10.74 19.09
C HIS A 28 -14.66 11.97 19.02
N GLU A 29 -14.85 12.67 20.14
CA GLU A 29 -15.66 13.89 20.20
C GLU A 29 -15.11 14.97 19.28
N PHE A 30 -13.79 15.19 19.27
CA PHE A 30 -13.15 16.15 18.38
C PHE A 30 -13.38 15.83 16.88
N ILE A 31 -13.19 14.57 16.47
CA ILE A 31 -13.42 14.15 15.08
C ILE A 31 -14.90 14.31 14.70
N THR A 32 -15.80 14.00 15.64
CA THR A 32 -17.25 14.11 15.45
C THR A 32 -17.70 15.57 15.35
N GLU A 33 -17.15 16.45 16.20
CA GLU A 33 -17.41 17.89 16.18
C GLU A 33 -16.92 18.53 14.87
N ALA A 34 -15.78 18.09 14.35
CA ALA A 34 -15.30 18.49 13.03
C ALA A 34 -16.20 17.98 11.88
N GLY A 35 -17.19 17.12 12.14
CA GLY A 35 -18.12 16.60 11.14
C GLY A 35 -17.51 15.55 10.21
N VAL A 36 -16.44 14.89 10.62
CA VAL A 36 -15.73 13.89 9.80
C VAL A 36 -16.25 12.49 10.08
N LEU A 37 -16.73 11.82 9.03
CA LEU A 37 -17.10 10.41 9.07
C LEU A 37 -15.89 9.51 8.78
N PRO A 38 -15.88 8.25 9.25
CA PRO A 38 -14.73 7.33 9.14
C PRO A 38 -14.48 6.78 7.73
N TYR A 39 -15.03 7.45 6.72
CA TYR A 39 -14.82 7.13 5.31
C TYR A 39 -13.44 7.56 4.81
N TYR A 40 -12.70 8.36 5.59
CA TYR A 40 -11.28 8.65 5.34
C TYR A 40 -10.41 7.39 5.26
N ALA A 41 -10.81 6.31 5.94
CA ALA A 41 -10.08 5.04 5.97
C ALA A 41 -10.44 4.09 4.82
N LEU A 42 -11.29 4.50 3.88
CA LEU A 42 -11.77 3.63 2.80
C LEU A 42 -10.62 3.07 1.96
N SER A 43 -9.66 3.91 1.54
CA SER A 43 -8.50 3.47 0.75
C SER A 43 -7.68 2.42 1.51
N TRP A 44 -7.46 2.64 2.81
CA TRP A 44 -6.69 1.75 3.67
C TRP A 44 -7.32 0.36 3.74
N VAL A 45 -8.64 0.31 3.90
CA VAL A 45 -9.38 -0.95 4.06
C VAL A 45 -9.47 -1.74 2.76
N ILE A 46 -9.74 -1.09 1.63
CA ILE A 46 -9.92 -1.80 0.35
C ILE A 46 -8.61 -2.19 -0.32
N THR A 47 -7.50 -1.48 -0.01
CA THR A 47 -6.17 -1.77 -0.57
C THR A 47 -5.20 -2.35 0.46
N TRP A 48 -5.64 -2.60 1.69
CA TRP A 48 -4.78 -3.03 2.80
C TRP A 48 -3.54 -2.13 2.95
N CYS A 49 -3.75 -0.82 2.85
CA CYS A 49 -2.74 0.25 2.92
C CYS A 49 -1.65 0.17 1.84
N SER A 50 -1.72 -0.75 0.87
CA SER A 50 -0.67 -0.95 -0.12
C SER A 50 -0.51 0.23 -1.09
N HIS A 51 -1.52 1.08 -1.17
CA HIS A 51 -1.46 2.32 -1.97
C HIS A 51 -0.75 3.45 -1.22
N ASP A 52 -0.76 3.44 0.11
CA ASP A 52 -0.24 4.53 0.95
C ASP A 52 1.16 4.24 1.51
N LEU A 53 1.61 2.98 1.47
CA LEU A 53 2.95 2.56 1.86
C LEU A 53 3.85 2.41 0.63
N ASP A 54 5.08 2.95 0.71
CA ASP A 54 6.08 2.84 -0.35
C ASP A 54 7.02 1.63 -0.18
N ASP A 55 7.11 1.10 1.04
CA ASP A 55 8.04 0.04 1.42
C ASP A 55 7.38 -1.35 1.34
N LEU A 56 7.94 -2.22 0.51
CA LEU A 56 7.44 -3.58 0.30
C LEU A 56 7.52 -4.42 1.58
N GLU A 57 8.53 -4.23 2.44
CA GLU A 57 8.65 -4.97 3.69
C GLU A 57 7.48 -4.63 4.64
N GLN A 58 7.15 -3.35 4.73
CA GLN A 58 6.00 -2.87 5.49
C GLN A 58 4.67 -3.37 4.92
N ILE A 59 4.49 -3.36 3.60
CA ILE A 59 3.30 -3.88 2.94
C ILE A 59 3.14 -5.38 3.24
N THR A 60 4.19 -6.17 3.00
CA THR A 60 4.15 -7.62 3.23
C THR A 60 3.89 -7.96 4.69
N ARG A 61 4.44 -7.19 5.64
CA ARG A 61 4.16 -7.33 7.07
C ARG A 61 2.68 -7.14 7.42
N LEU A 62 2.00 -6.16 6.83
CA LEU A 62 0.56 -5.98 7.01
C LEU A 62 -0.25 -7.11 6.39
N PHE A 63 0.15 -7.57 5.20
CA PHE A 63 -0.52 -8.68 4.53
C PHE A 63 -0.40 -9.98 5.34
N ASP A 64 0.75 -10.26 5.95
CA ASP A 64 0.93 -11.40 6.86
C ASP A 64 -0.07 -11.35 8.02
N LEU A 65 -0.28 -10.17 8.62
CA LEU A 65 -1.28 -9.99 9.68
C LEU A 65 -2.70 -10.20 9.16
N PHE A 66 -3.07 -9.59 8.04
CA PHE A 66 -4.44 -9.63 7.52
C PHE A 66 -4.83 -11.00 6.96
N LEU A 67 -3.89 -11.76 6.42
CA LEU A 67 -4.14 -13.12 5.90
C LEU A 67 -4.24 -14.17 7.00
N THR A 68 -3.65 -13.93 8.18
CA THR A 68 -3.63 -14.89 9.29
C THR A 68 -4.78 -14.70 10.29
N CYS A 69 -5.50 -13.60 10.20
CA CYS A 69 -6.53 -13.20 11.16
C CYS A 69 -7.89 -13.03 10.49
N ASN A 70 -8.93 -12.79 11.30
CA ASN A 70 -10.26 -12.44 10.78
C ASN A 70 -10.15 -11.22 9.83
N PRO A 71 -10.86 -11.20 8.68
CA PRO A 71 -10.82 -10.07 7.74
C PRO A 71 -11.14 -8.71 8.36
N PHE A 72 -11.84 -8.68 9.49
CA PHE A 72 -12.13 -7.47 10.26
C PHE A 72 -10.88 -6.83 10.90
N THR A 73 -9.74 -7.52 10.91
CA THR A 73 -8.46 -7.04 11.46
C THR A 73 -8.01 -5.71 10.85
N VAL A 74 -8.31 -5.48 9.57
CA VAL A 74 -8.01 -4.20 8.90
C VAL A 74 -8.75 -3.01 9.52
N ILE A 75 -9.93 -3.23 10.12
CA ILE A 75 -10.70 -2.19 10.82
C ILE A 75 -10.04 -1.82 12.15
N TYR A 76 -9.56 -2.81 12.91
CA TYR A 76 -8.75 -2.55 14.11
C TYR A 76 -7.46 -1.83 13.77
N PHE A 77 -6.81 -2.18 12.64
CA PHE A 77 -5.62 -1.50 12.17
C PHE A 77 -5.90 -0.03 11.84
N ALA A 78 -6.95 0.26 11.09
CA ALA A 78 -7.35 1.64 10.79
C ALA A 78 -7.61 2.45 12.07
N ALA A 79 -8.30 1.86 13.07
CA ALA A 79 -8.50 2.49 14.36
C ALA A 79 -7.18 2.71 15.13
N ALA A 80 -6.26 1.75 15.12
CA ALA A 80 -4.94 1.87 15.73
C ALA A 80 -4.13 3.03 15.14
N VAL A 81 -4.16 3.19 13.81
CA VAL A 81 -3.52 4.31 13.11
C VAL A 81 -4.10 5.65 13.59
N VAL A 82 -5.43 5.78 13.66
CA VAL A 82 -6.09 7.01 14.13
C VAL A 82 -5.69 7.32 15.58
N LEU A 83 -5.74 6.33 16.46
CA LEU A 83 -5.38 6.47 17.87
C LEU A 83 -3.90 6.87 18.05
N SER A 84 -2.99 6.31 17.25
CA SER A 84 -1.56 6.65 17.30
C SER A 84 -1.27 8.11 16.98
N ARG A 85 -2.16 8.75 16.20
CA ARG A 85 -2.04 10.13 15.73
C ARG A 85 -2.81 11.13 16.58
N ARG A 86 -3.34 10.71 17.73
CA ARG A 86 -4.14 11.52 18.65
C ARG A 86 -3.62 12.96 18.82
N GLN A 87 -2.34 13.12 19.18
CA GLN A 87 -1.75 14.44 19.43
C GLN A 87 -1.78 15.33 18.19
N GLY A 88 -1.52 14.76 17.02
CA GLY A 88 -1.57 15.48 15.75
C GLY A 88 -2.99 15.89 15.38
N ILE A 89 -4.00 15.05 15.66
CA ILE A 89 -5.41 15.33 15.35
C ILE A 89 -5.94 16.46 16.25
N LEU A 90 -5.72 16.37 17.57
CA LEU A 90 -6.23 17.36 18.54
C LEU A 90 -5.55 18.73 18.44
N ALA A 91 -4.42 18.82 17.72
CA ALA A 91 -3.72 20.08 17.46
C ALA A 91 -4.22 20.80 16.20
N LEU A 92 -5.11 20.19 15.41
CA LEU A 92 -5.67 20.78 14.20
C LEU A 92 -6.76 21.80 14.53
N ASP A 93 -7.06 22.64 13.54
CA ASP A 93 -8.31 23.39 13.54
C ASP A 93 -9.48 22.42 13.43
N CYS A 94 -10.51 22.61 14.27
CA CYS A 94 -11.70 21.78 14.32
C CYS A 94 -12.64 22.09 13.15
N ASP A 95 -12.18 21.79 11.93
CA ASP A 95 -12.95 21.92 10.70
C ASP A 95 -12.87 20.64 9.85
N THR A 96 -13.96 20.36 9.12
CA THR A 96 -14.09 19.13 8.34
C THR A 96 -12.96 18.94 7.33
N SER A 97 -12.50 20.01 6.70
CA SER A 97 -11.55 19.92 5.59
C SER A 97 -10.13 19.59 6.09
N THR A 98 -9.70 20.25 7.17
CA THR A 98 -8.38 20.03 7.79
C THR A 98 -8.31 18.64 8.41
N VAL A 99 -9.30 18.27 9.22
CA VAL A 99 -9.34 16.96 9.88
C VAL A 99 -9.45 15.83 8.85
N HIS A 100 -10.34 15.95 7.86
CA HIS A 100 -10.46 14.93 6.81
C HIS A 100 -9.17 14.80 5.98
N SER A 101 -8.56 15.91 5.56
CA SER A 101 -7.31 15.89 4.78
C SER A 101 -6.15 15.27 5.54
N PHE A 102 -6.10 15.48 6.86
CA PHE A 102 -5.12 14.85 7.74
C PHE A 102 -5.36 13.35 7.87
N LEU A 103 -6.62 12.94 8.10
CA LEU A 103 -6.99 11.55 8.36
C LEU A 103 -6.95 10.67 7.11
N THR A 104 -7.15 11.21 5.90
CA THR A 104 -7.14 10.39 4.66
C THR A 104 -5.74 9.88 4.28
N LYS A 105 -4.67 10.49 4.82
CA LYS A 105 -3.29 10.10 4.52
C LYS A 105 -2.72 9.25 5.62
N LEU A 106 -2.09 8.12 5.27
CA LEU A 106 -1.28 7.36 6.20
C LEU A 106 0.01 8.14 6.56
N PRO A 107 0.48 8.15 7.82
CA PRO A 107 1.77 8.73 8.16
C PRO A 107 2.91 8.07 7.38
N ARG A 108 3.86 8.86 6.87
CA ARG A 108 5.03 8.31 6.14
C ARG A 108 6.02 7.62 7.05
N ASP A 109 6.09 8.04 8.30
CA ASP A 109 6.92 7.50 9.37
C ASP A 109 6.14 6.50 10.25
N LEU A 110 5.12 5.85 9.68
CA LEU A 110 4.33 4.87 10.40
C LEU A 110 5.18 3.67 10.82
N ASP A 111 5.26 3.43 12.12
CA ASP A 111 5.85 2.21 12.66
C ASP A 111 4.84 1.06 12.53
N VAL A 112 4.97 0.29 11.45
CA VAL A 112 4.05 -0.81 11.11
C VAL A 112 4.04 -1.90 12.18
N ASP A 113 5.18 -2.26 12.77
CA ASP A 113 5.22 -3.29 13.80
C ASP A 113 4.47 -2.84 15.06
N LYS A 114 4.66 -1.58 15.47
CA LYS A 114 3.90 -1.00 16.59
C LYS A 114 2.39 -0.94 16.28
N MET A 115 2.01 -0.65 15.04
CA MET A 115 0.60 -0.69 14.64
C MET A 115 0.04 -2.11 14.64
N CYS A 116 0.82 -3.12 14.22
CA CYS A 116 0.44 -4.53 14.33
C CYS A 116 0.22 -4.95 15.79
N GLU A 117 1.09 -4.53 16.70
CA GLU A 117 0.93 -4.78 18.14
C GLU A 117 -0.35 -4.14 18.69
N LYS A 118 -0.59 -2.85 18.39
CA LYS A 118 -1.80 -2.16 18.84
C LYS A 118 -3.07 -2.78 18.21
N THR A 119 -2.99 -3.21 16.96
CA THR A 119 -4.07 -3.92 16.26
C THR A 119 -4.43 -5.22 16.98
N ARG A 120 -3.41 -6.00 17.38
CA ARG A 120 -3.62 -7.24 18.17
C ARG A 120 -4.20 -6.97 19.55
N GLU A 121 -3.78 -5.89 20.21
CA GLU A 121 -4.35 -5.48 21.50
C GLU A 121 -5.85 -5.18 21.35
N LEU A 122 -6.22 -4.38 20.34
CA LEU A 122 -7.62 -4.03 20.08
C LEU A 122 -8.46 -5.26 19.70
N SER A 123 -7.94 -6.15 18.85
CA SER A 123 -8.65 -7.36 18.45
C SER A 123 -8.83 -8.37 19.59
N SER A 124 -7.89 -8.42 20.53
CA SER A 124 -7.99 -9.25 21.74
C SER A 124 -8.97 -8.66 22.75
N LYS A 125 -9.04 -7.33 22.84
CA LYS A 125 -9.92 -6.61 23.78
C LYS A 125 -11.37 -6.58 23.32
N TYR A 126 -11.60 -6.46 22.01
CA TYR A 126 -12.92 -6.35 21.42
C TYR A 126 -13.14 -7.47 20.42
N GLY A 127 -13.89 -8.50 20.79
CA GLY A 127 -14.30 -9.54 19.85
C GLY A 127 -15.14 -8.96 18.70
N VAL A 128 -15.06 -9.58 17.52
CA VAL A 128 -15.78 -9.14 16.30
C VAL A 128 -17.29 -9.05 16.52
N TYR A 129 -17.86 -9.99 17.28
CA TYR A 129 -19.28 -9.94 17.65
C TYR A 129 -19.57 -8.81 18.65
N ASP A 130 -18.77 -8.69 19.70
CA ASP A 130 -18.97 -7.70 20.76
C ASP A 130 -18.89 -6.26 20.23
N ILE A 131 -17.97 -5.99 19.31
CA ILE A 131 -17.82 -4.64 18.74
C ILE A 131 -18.97 -4.29 17.81
N GLN A 132 -19.53 -5.25 17.07
CA GLN A 132 -20.76 -5.06 16.29
C GLN A 132 -21.96 -4.74 17.19
N CYS A 133 -22.09 -5.41 18.34
CA CYS A 133 -23.12 -5.10 19.32
C CYS A 133 -22.94 -3.68 19.90
N LYS A 134 -21.71 -3.31 20.27
CA LYS A 134 -21.40 -1.98 20.83
C LYS A 134 -21.56 -0.84 19.83
N SER A 135 -21.36 -1.11 18.54
CA SER A 135 -21.54 -0.14 17.46
C SER A 135 -22.98 -0.06 16.97
N THR A 136 -23.85 -1.00 17.38
CA THR A 136 -25.20 -1.20 16.85
C THR A 136 -25.24 -1.47 15.33
N ILE A 137 -24.09 -1.85 14.76
CA ILE A 137 -23.95 -2.16 13.33
C ILE A 137 -23.73 -3.66 13.19
N ALA A 138 -24.77 -4.35 12.75
CA ALA A 138 -24.68 -5.75 12.36
C ALA A 138 -24.15 -5.86 10.93
N LEU A 139 -23.05 -6.60 10.77
CA LEU A 139 -22.57 -7.02 9.45
C LEU A 139 -23.42 -8.20 8.95
N ASP A 140 -23.41 -8.40 7.64
CA ASP A 140 -24.18 -9.48 7.02
C ASP A 140 -23.77 -10.86 7.58
N GLN A 141 -24.75 -11.74 7.78
CA GLN A 141 -24.52 -13.08 8.34
C GLN A 141 -23.60 -13.93 7.44
N PHE A 142 -23.62 -13.70 6.12
CA PHE A 142 -22.78 -14.37 5.14
C PHE A 142 -21.50 -13.59 4.81
N SER A 143 -21.20 -12.51 5.54
CA SER A 143 -19.94 -11.78 5.36
C SER A 143 -18.73 -12.64 5.73
N ALA A 144 -17.61 -12.42 5.04
CA ALA A 144 -16.34 -13.07 5.36
C ALA A 144 -15.90 -12.84 6.81
N VAL A 145 -16.31 -11.71 7.40
CA VAL A 145 -16.06 -11.37 8.81
C VAL A 145 -16.82 -12.30 9.75
N ASN A 146 -18.14 -12.44 9.58
CA ASN A 146 -18.98 -13.22 10.49
C ASN A 146 -18.84 -14.73 10.26
N ARG A 147 -18.49 -15.16 9.05
CA ARG A 147 -18.26 -16.57 8.73
C ARG A 147 -16.83 -17.07 8.96
N PHE A 148 -15.89 -16.18 9.25
CA PHE A 148 -14.46 -16.52 9.33
C PHE A 148 -14.17 -17.76 10.16
N GLU A 149 -14.71 -17.87 11.39
CA GLU A 149 -14.47 -19.02 12.26
C GLU A 149 -14.97 -20.33 11.65
N GLN A 150 -16.10 -20.30 10.94
CA GLN A 150 -16.69 -21.49 10.31
C GLN A 150 -15.93 -21.88 9.04
N ASP A 151 -15.60 -20.89 8.20
CA ASP A 151 -15.02 -21.12 6.87
C ASP A 151 -13.52 -21.33 6.91
N TRP A 152 -12.81 -20.65 7.82
CA TRP A 152 -11.36 -20.62 7.87
C TRP A 152 -10.76 -21.64 8.85
N GLN A 153 -11.44 -22.00 9.94
CA GLN A 153 -10.90 -23.00 10.89
C GLN A 153 -11.26 -24.44 10.50
N SER A 154 -12.30 -24.62 9.69
CA SER A 154 -12.62 -25.94 9.09
C SER A 154 -11.59 -26.39 8.04
N MET A 155 -10.55 -25.59 7.75
CA MET A 155 -9.51 -25.88 6.77
C MET A 155 -8.57 -27.04 7.14
N SER A 156 -8.64 -27.61 8.36
CA SER A 156 -7.83 -28.79 8.70
C SER A 156 -8.06 -29.97 7.75
N ASP A 157 -9.24 -30.03 7.14
CA ASP A 157 -9.66 -31.11 6.24
C ASP A 157 -9.32 -30.82 4.75
N LEU A 158 -8.82 -29.62 4.44
CA LEU A 158 -8.59 -29.16 3.06
C LEU A 158 -7.23 -29.51 2.46
N ASN A 159 -6.36 -30.21 3.19
CA ASN A 159 -4.99 -30.53 2.73
C ASN A 159 -4.96 -31.21 1.35
N GLU A 160 -5.85 -32.18 1.07
CA GLU A 160 -5.88 -32.88 -0.23
C GLU A 160 -6.38 -32.01 -1.41
N GLU A 161 -7.23 -31.01 -1.13
CA GLU A 161 -7.78 -30.13 -2.17
C GLU A 161 -6.85 -28.94 -2.44
N VAL A 162 -6.23 -28.41 -1.38
CA VAL A 162 -5.16 -27.41 -1.47
C VAL A 162 -3.96 -27.96 -2.24
N GLU A 163 -3.54 -29.19 -1.97
CA GLU A 163 -2.46 -29.84 -2.74
C GLU A 163 -2.79 -29.94 -4.24
N ARG A 164 -4.05 -30.25 -4.59
CA ARG A 164 -4.50 -30.29 -5.99
C ARG A 164 -4.48 -28.90 -6.64
N VAL A 165 -4.94 -27.87 -5.94
CA VAL A 165 -4.93 -26.48 -6.46
C VAL A 165 -3.49 -25.95 -6.60
N ILE A 166 -2.63 -26.18 -5.60
CA ILE A 166 -1.21 -25.81 -5.66
C ILE A 166 -0.54 -26.50 -6.85
N ARG A 167 -0.87 -27.77 -7.08
CA ARG A 167 -0.35 -28.53 -8.21
C ARG A 167 -0.80 -27.95 -9.56
N ILE A 168 -2.09 -27.62 -9.71
CA ILE A 168 -2.60 -26.95 -10.92
C ILE A 168 -1.88 -25.62 -11.15
N LEU A 169 -1.73 -24.79 -10.12
CA LEU A 169 -1.06 -23.50 -10.23
C LEU A 169 0.44 -23.63 -10.58
N ARG A 170 1.12 -24.67 -10.07
CA ARG A 170 2.51 -24.99 -10.45
C ARG A 170 2.62 -25.52 -11.88
N GLU A 171 1.66 -26.33 -12.31
CA GLU A 171 1.62 -26.86 -13.68
C GLU A 171 1.26 -25.74 -14.70
N GLU A 172 0.43 -24.75 -14.32
CA GLU A 172 0.06 -23.61 -15.17
C GLU A 172 1.06 -22.44 -15.13
N ARG A 173 1.76 -22.22 -14.01
CA ARG A 173 2.81 -21.20 -13.88
C ARG A 173 4.16 -21.81 -13.57
N TYR A 174 4.93 -22.07 -14.62
CA TYR A 174 6.38 -21.87 -14.68
C TYR A 174 7.18 -22.26 -13.40
N ASP A 175 7.88 -23.40 -13.46
CA ASP A 175 9.12 -23.68 -12.69
C ASP A 175 10.27 -22.73 -13.10
N LYS A 176 10.00 -21.43 -13.26
CA LYS A 176 11.02 -20.40 -13.40
C LYS A 176 10.90 -19.48 -12.19
N PRO A 177 11.96 -19.35 -11.38
CA PRO A 177 11.96 -18.38 -10.29
C PRO A 177 11.61 -17.00 -10.86
N ILE A 178 10.78 -16.26 -10.13
CA ILE A 178 10.54 -14.85 -10.43
C ILE A 178 11.91 -14.18 -10.31
N GLU A 179 12.53 -13.88 -11.46
CA GLU A 179 13.67 -12.98 -11.50
C GLU A 179 13.14 -11.62 -11.06
N PHE A 180 13.32 -11.29 -9.78
CA PHE A 180 13.40 -9.90 -9.40
C PHE A 180 14.56 -9.32 -10.20
N SER A 181 14.24 -8.61 -11.27
CA SER A 181 15.22 -7.75 -11.90
C SER A 181 15.54 -6.68 -10.85
N LEU A 182 16.56 -6.94 -10.05
CA LEU A 182 17.42 -5.87 -9.58
C LEU A 182 17.70 -5.07 -10.83
N ALA A 183 17.16 -3.85 -10.91
CA ALA A 183 17.43 -2.93 -11.98
C ALA A 183 18.95 -2.77 -12.03
N LYS A 184 19.58 -3.56 -12.90
CA LYS A 184 20.99 -3.45 -13.20
C LYS A 184 21.08 -2.20 -14.06
N GLU A 185 21.64 -1.13 -13.50
CA GLU A 185 22.14 0.03 -14.24
C GLU A 185 23.26 -0.40 -15.20
N GLN A 186 22.92 -1.16 -16.25
CA GLN A 186 23.91 -1.80 -17.12
C GLN A 186 23.49 -1.83 -18.59
N HIS A 187 22.78 -0.78 -19.04
CA HIS A 187 22.39 -0.68 -20.45
C HIS A 187 22.55 0.69 -21.14
N GLU A 188 23.29 1.65 -20.59
CA GLU A 188 23.77 2.81 -21.38
C GLU A 188 25.18 2.60 -21.94
N HIS A 189 26.09 1.98 -21.16
CA HIS A 189 27.47 1.77 -21.60
C HIS A 189 27.66 0.70 -22.69
N SER A 190 26.67 -0.19 -22.90
CA SER A 190 26.75 -1.21 -23.95
C SER A 190 26.52 -0.61 -25.33
N LEU A 191 25.51 0.26 -25.50
CA LEU A 191 25.17 0.83 -26.80
C LEU A 191 26.22 1.83 -27.28
N LEU A 192 26.78 2.65 -26.38
CA LEU A 192 27.87 3.55 -26.73
C LEU A 192 29.11 2.78 -27.18
N ASN A 193 29.50 1.71 -26.48
CA ASN A 193 30.64 0.88 -26.88
C ASN A 193 30.38 0.08 -28.17
N GLN A 194 29.13 -0.32 -28.42
CA GLN A 194 28.74 -0.99 -29.66
C GLN A 194 28.75 -0.04 -30.86
N LEU A 195 28.39 1.24 -30.65
CA LEU A 195 28.51 2.30 -31.65
C LEU A 195 29.98 2.70 -31.88
N LEU A 196 30.79 2.82 -30.82
CA LEU A 196 32.22 3.12 -30.90
C LEU A 196 33.08 1.98 -31.48
N GLY A 197 32.54 0.76 -31.54
CA GLY A 197 33.24 -0.42 -32.10
C GLY A 197 33.20 -0.54 -33.62
N ARG A 198 32.37 0.25 -34.31
CA ARG A 198 32.33 0.24 -35.79
C ARG A 198 33.52 1.02 -36.34
N LYS A 199 34.51 0.31 -36.91
CA LYS A 199 35.73 0.87 -37.53
C LYS A 199 35.48 2.03 -38.50
N GLU A 200 34.28 2.14 -39.08
CA GLU A 200 33.88 3.22 -39.99
C GLU A 200 33.56 4.56 -39.30
N ILE A 201 33.27 4.57 -37.99
CA ILE A 201 32.94 5.80 -37.26
C ILE A 201 34.21 6.61 -36.95
N TYR A 202 35.34 5.97 -36.67
CA TYR A 202 36.62 6.66 -36.52
C TYR A 202 37.01 7.41 -37.79
N THR A 203 36.79 6.83 -38.98
CA THR A 203 37.07 7.50 -40.25
C THR A 203 36.20 8.73 -40.49
N ILE A 204 34.93 8.71 -40.07
CA ILE A 204 34.02 9.85 -40.21
C ILE A 204 34.40 10.97 -39.23
N PHE A 205 34.73 10.65 -37.98
CA PHE A 205 35.16 11.65 -36.99
C PHE A 205 36.53 12.26 -37.31
N THR A 206 37.50 11.48 -37.82
CA THR A 206 38.80 12.03 -38.22
C THR A 206 38.70 12.97 -39.41
N LEU A 207 37.84 12.66 -40.39
CA LEU A 207 37.61 13.54 -41.54
C LEU A 207 36.87 14.82 -41.12
N GLY A 208 35.85 14.73 -40.26
CA GLY A 208 35.10 15.90 -39.77
C GLY A 208 35.94 16.88 -38.95
N ALA A 209 36.79 16.37 -38.04
CA ALA A 209 37.67 17.21 -37.24
C ALA A 209 38.74 17.92 -38.09
N SER A 210 39.23 17.28 -39.14
CA SER A 210 40.21 17.89 -40.06
C SER A 210 39.61 19.04 -40.88
N ILE A 211 38.37 18.91 -41.36
CA ILE A 211 37.66 19.99 -42.10
C ILE A 211 37.34 21.15 -41.15
N GLY A 212 36.92 20.86 -39.91
CA GLY A 212 36.62 21.87 -38.90
C GLY A 212 37.85 22.72 -38.53
N LEU A 213 39.01 22.09 -38.32
CA LEU A 213 40.27 22.82 -38.06
C LEU A 213 40.73 23.64 -39.25
N LEU A 214 40.53 23.16 -40.48
CA LEU A 214 40.90 23.89 -41.71
C LEU A 214 40.01 25.13 -41.91
N ALA A 215 38.71 25.01 -41.65
CA ALA A 215 37.78 26.15 -41.69
C ALA A 215 38.09 27.20 -40.61
N LEU A 216 38.43 26.75 -39.39
CA LEU A 216 38.81 27.64 -38.29
C LEU A 216 40.17 28.30 -38.52
N TRP A 217 41.12 27.58 -39.12
CA TRP A 217 42.42 28.13 -39.51
C TRP A 217 42.29 29.15 -40.65
N ILE A 218 41.47 28.88 -41.67
CA ILE A 218 41.17 29.83 -42.75
C ILE A 218 40.49 31.08 -42.19
N ALA A 219 39.51 30.92 -41.30
CA ALA A 219 38.80 32.05 -40.69
C ALA A 219 39.70 32.91 -39.79
N ASN A 220 40.76 32.33 -39.20
CA ASN A 220 41.68 33.03 -38.32
C ASN A 220 42.98 33.50 -39.01
N SER A 221 43.26 32.99 -40.22
CA SER A 221 44.28 33.55 -41.10
C SER A 221 43.68 34.72 -41.87
N ASN A 222 44.25 35.92 -41.76
CA ASN A 222 43.84 37.13 -42.50
C ASN A 222 44.14 37.02 -44.02
N LEU A 223 43.66 35.97 -44.68
CA LEU A 223 43.94 35.63 -46.08
C LEU A 223 42.74 35.81 -47.03
N ILE A 224 41.64 36.40 -46.56
CA ILE A 224 40.59 36.93 -47.43
C ILE A 224 40.22 38.32 -46.90
N LYS A 225 40.74 39.35 -47.57
CA LYS A 225 40.30 40.75 -47.47
C LYS A 225 39.48 41.07 -48.72
#